data_AF-A0A4D6LUL0-F1
#
_entry.id   AF-A0A4D6LUL0-F1
#
_cell.length_a   1.000
_cell.length_b   1.000
_cell.length_c   1.000
_cell.angle_alpha   90.00
_cell.angle_beta   90.00
_cell.angle_gamma   90.00
#
_symmetry.space_group_name_H-M   'P 1'
#
loop_
_entity.id
_entity.type
_entity.pdbx_description
1 polymer ?
#
loop_
_entity_poly.entity_id
_entity_poly.type
_entity_poly.pdbx_seq_one_letter_code
_entity_poly.pdbx_strand_id
1 'polypeptide(L)'
;MGNSLGVVLDNYTGSAPIPCHLPLGASTSIDLDRKLGEKDDAGVVSETWCVSYTVDKETCDVSLIRHGVDQHGNVEKVEFVVSDWLCGIIHGKFCMVITETNYIRIDPCEWVSLDEFLWTKAKRSYDARGGVMDTTVHLYGSESKRGLLAVESKKNTVVTVAHYFVKTSGTSFCRSTGTNIALSVVAKFGVSNGKFEIRVEGPEQHPVSALLFLFDEVRRTGIWKPTMCPHCDHKRRGKLFWQSESEDSDSVSIPVPTRATPRNARGVSNGGRFRGNGNGNIYENNIMVFKRR
;
A
#
# COMPACT_ATOMS: atom_id res chain seq x y z
N MET A 1 -17.55 12.91 -23.50
CA MET A 1 -18.01 13.20 -22.13
C MET A 1 -18.11 11.87 -21.40
N GLY A 2 -17.02 11.45 -20.76
CA GLY A 2 -16.98 10.19 -20.03
C GLY A 2 -17.26 10.47 -18.56
N ASN A 3 -18.36 9.94 -18.04
CA ASN A 3 -18.62 9.94 -16.61
C ASN A 3 -17.57 9.03 -15.96
N SER A 4 -16.53 9.61 -15.36
CA SER A 4 -15.68 8.88 -14.43
C SER A 4 -16.56 8.50 -13.24
N LEU A 5 -16.88 7.21 -13.12
CA LEU A 5 -17.42 6.64 -11.89
C LEU A 5 -16.37 6.85 -10.79
N GLY A 6 -16.49 7.96 -10.08
CA GLY A 6 -15.72 8.29 -8.90
C GLY A 6 -16.18 7.46 -7.72
N VAL A 7 -15.94 6.15 -7.78
CA VAL A 7 -15.87 5.35 -6.54
C VAL A 7 -14.53 5.71 -5.92
N VAL A 8 -14.57 6.71 -5.04
CA VAL A 8 -13.40 7.21 -4.31
C VAL A 8 -12.93 6.09 -3.37
N LEU A 9 -11.90 5.36 -3.79
CA LEU A 9 -11.18 4.41 -2.93
C LEU A 9 -10.51 5.09 -1.72
N ASP A 10 -10.34 6.42 -1.73
CA ASP A 10 -9.76 7.16 -0.59
C ASP A 10 -10.56 7.00 0.71
N ASN A 11 -11.84 6.59 0.65
CA ASN A 11 -12.64 6.30 1.86
C ASN A 11 -12.48 4.87 2.39
N TYR A 12 -11.83 3.98 1.64
CA TYR A 12 -11.70 2.56 1.98
C TYR A 12 -10.28 2.14 2.39
N THR A 13 -9.33 3.06 2.38
CA THR A 13 -7.95 2.82 2.86
C THR A 13 -7.96 2.28 4.30
N GLY A 14 -7.75 0.97 4.45
CA GLY A 14 -7.38 0.30 5.70
C GLY A 14 -8.52 -0.05 6.68
N SER A 15 -9.80 0.17 6.35
CA SER A 15 -10.91 -0.06 7.29
C SER A 15 -12.04 -0.96 6.77
N ALA A 16 -11.92 -1.52 5.58
CA ALA A 16 -12.93 -2.46 5.07
C ALA A 16 -12.89 -3.76 5.89
N PRO A 17 -14.05 -4.28 6.36
CA PRO A 17 -14.08 -5.60 6.99
C PRO A 17 -13.66 -6.66 5.97
N ILE A 18 -12.79 -7.58 6.35
CA ILE A 18 -12.32 -8.67 5.48
C ILE A 18 -13.04 -9.96 5.91
N PRO A 19 -13.64 -10.73 4.99
CA PRO A 19 -13.63 -10.56 3.53
C PRO A 19 -14.62 -9.48 3.02
N CYS A 20 -14.30 -8.84 1.88
CA CYS A 20 -15.23 -7.94 1.19
C CYS A 20 -15.04 -7.88 -0.33
N HIS A 21 -16.12 -7.50 -1.02
CA HIS A 21 -16.16 -7.22 -2.46
C HIS A 21 -16.45 -5.74 -2.72
N LEU A 22 -15.64 -5.08 -3.54
CA LEU A 22 -15.73 -3.66 -3.87
C LEU A 22 -15.91 -3.48 -5.38
N PRO A 23 -17.14 -3.25 -5.88
CA PRO A 23 -17.37 -3.00 -7.30
C PRO A 23 -16.94 -1.57 -7.67
N LEU A 24 -16.14 -1.45 -8.74
CA LEU A 24 -15.66 -0.17 -9.29
C LEU A 24 -16.31 0.18 -10.62
N GLY A 25 -17.13 -0.72 -11.17
CA GLY A 25 -17.86 -0.56 -12.42
C GLY A 25 -18.52 -1.87 -12.83
N ALA A 26 -19.12 -1.90 -14.02
CA ALA A 26 -19.83 -3.08 -14.51
C ALA A 26 -18.93 -4.31 -14.74
N SER A 27 -17.64 -4.09 -15.01
CA SER A 27 -16.66 -5.13 -15.30
C SER A 27 -15.42 -5.04 -14.42
N THR A 28 -15.47 -4.28 -13.32
CA THR A 28 -14.30 -4.03 -12.48
C THR A 28 -14.63 -4.17 -11.01
N SER A 29 -13.84 -4.96 -10.29
CA SER A 29 -13.98 -5.14 -8.84
C SER A 29 -12.64 -5.36 -8.15
N ILE A 30 -12.64 -5.15 -6.84
CA ILE A 30 -11.57 -5.54 -5.93
C ILE A 30 -12.18 -6.48 -4.90
N ASP A 31 -11.56 -7.64 -4.73
CA ASP A 31 -11.93 -8.62 -3.71
C ASP A 31 -10.81 -8.70 -2.67
N LEU A 32 -11.18 -8.59 -1.40
CA LEU A 32 -10.29 -8.80 -0.26
C LEU A 32 -10.72 -10.06 0.45
N ASP A 33 -9.80 -11.00 0.60
CA ASP A 33 -10.05 -12.29 1.23
C ASP A 33 -8.96 -12.65 2.26
N ARG A 34 -9.35 -13.46 3.24
CA ARG A 34 -8.46 -14.02 4.26
C ARG A 34 -8.79 -15.48 4.45
N LYS A 35 -7.80 -16.34 4.18
CA LYS A 35 -7.90 -17.79 4.35
C LYS A 35 -6.96 -18.24 5.46
N LEU A 36 -7.47 -19.09 6.34
CA LEU A 36 -6.68 -19.83 7.32
C LEU A 36 -6.57 -21.27 6.83
N GLY A 37 -5.35 -21.79 6.78
CA GLY A 37 -5.09 -23.19 6.50
C GLY A 37 -5.56 -24.08 7.65
N GLU A 38 -5.45 -25.39 7.43
CA GLU A 38 -5.65 -26.36 8.50
C GLU A 38 -4.53 -26.23 9.54
N LYS A 39 -4.87 -26.45 10.81
CA LYS A 39 -3.87 -26.51 11.88
C LYS A 39 -3.20 -27.87 11.85
N ASP A 40 -1.88 -27.87 11.98
CA ASP A 40 -1.16 -29.11 12.25
C ASP A 40 -1.33 -29.55 13.72
N ASP A 41 -0.75 -30.71 14.06
CA ASP A 41 -0.79 -31.27 15.42
C ASP A 41 -0.13 -30.35 16.47
N ALA A 42 0.75 -29.43 16.04
CA ALA A 42 1.38 -28.42 16.90
C ALA A 42 0.54 -27.13 17.04
N GLY A 43 -0.62 -27.08 16.39
CA GLY A 43 -1.52 -25.92 16.39
C GLY A 43 -1.04 -24.78 15.49
N VAL A 44 -0.03 -25.02 14.64
CA VAL A 44 0.55 -24.06 13.71
C VAL A 44 -0.32 -23.99 12.46
N VAL A 45 -0.51 -22.79 11.92
CA VAL A 45 -1.36 -22.54 10.77
C VAL A 45 -0.68 -21.68 9.71
N SER A 46 -1.07 -21.85 8.44
CA SER A 46 -0.75 -20.89 7.37
C SER A 46 -1.90 -19.91 7.21
N GLU A 47 -1.60 -18.62 7.09
CA GLU A 47 -2.60 -17.60 6.88
C GLU A 47 -2.32 -16.81 5.62
N THR A 48 -3.30 -16.75 4.73
CA THR A 48 -3.21 -16.05 3.45
C THR A 48 -4.16 -14.87 3.42
N TRP A 49 -3.63 -13.70 3.13
CA TRP A 49 -4.39 -12.51 2.78
C TRP A 49 -4.27 -12.29 1.29
N CYS A 50 -5.39 -12.11 0.59
CA CYS A 50 -5.41 -11.95 -0.85
C CYS A 50 -6.16 -10.68 -1.24
N VAL A 51 -5.59 -9.92 -2.16
CA VAL A 51 -6.23 -8.83 -2.87
C VAL A 51 -6.32 -9.22 -4.34
N SER A 52 -7.53 -9.33 -4.86
CA SER A 52 -7.78 -9.73 -6.25
C SER A 52 -8.41 -8.56 -7.01
N TYR A 53 -7.75 -8.09 -8.06
CA TYR A 53 -8.26 -7.06 -8.97
C TYR A 53 -8.85 -7.73 -10.19
N THR A 54 -10.16 -7.63 -10.39
CA THR A 54 -10.80 -8.15 -11.60
C THR A 54 -11.15 -7.00 -12.53
N VAL A 55 -10.72 -7.07 -13.80
CA VAL A 55 -10.99 -6.07 -14.83
C VAL A 55 -11.32 -6.77 -16.14
N ASP A 56 -12.56 -6.64 -16.62
CA ASP A 56 -13.06 -7.30 -17.84
C ASP A 56 -12.91 -8.82 -17.82
N LYS A 57 -13.21 -9.44 -16.67
CA LYS A 57 -13.13 -10.90 -16.37
C LYS A 57 -11.72 -11.47 -16.23
N GLU A 58 -10.70 -10.63 -16.31
CA GLU A 58 -9.32 -11.02 -16.07
C GLU A 58 -8.90 -10.54 -14.68
N THR A 59 -8.08 -11.33 -13.97
CA THR A 59 -7.77 -11.09 -12.56
C THR A 59 -6.26 -11.04 -12.30
N CYS A 60 -5.84 -10.11 -11.42
CA CYS A 60 -4.51 -10.09 -10.81
C CYS A 60 -4.66 -10.23 -9.31
N ASP A 61 -3.95 -11.19 -8.75
CA ASP A 61 -3.97 -11.52 -7.33
C ASP A 61 -2.65 -11.12 -6.69
N VAL A 62 -2.74 -10.42 -5.56
CA VAL A 62 -1.62 -10.11 -4.69
C VAL A 62 -1.88 -10.75 -3.35
N SER A 63 -1.05 -11.72 -2.98
CA SER A 63 -1.20 -12.49 -1.75
C SER A 63 -0.04 -12.26 -0.79
N LEU A 64 -0.37 -12.11 0.48
CA LEU A 64 0.56 -12.17 1.60
C LEU A 64 0.27 -13.45 2.38
N ILE A 65 1.24 -14.36 2.41
CA ILE A 65 1.12 -15.65 3.10
C ILE A 65 2.04 -15.64 4.32
N ARG A 66 1.50 -15.93 5.49
CA ARG A 66 2.22 -16.11 6.74
C ARG A 66 2.27 -17.59 7.04
N HIS A 67 3.45 -18.16 7.05
CA HIS A 67 3.69 -19.56 7.36
C HIS A 67 4.15 -19.71 8.81
N GLY A 68 3.85 -20.86 9.40
CA GLY A 68 4.33 -21.16 10.74
C GLY A 68 3.68 -20.30 11.82
N VAL A 69 2.41 -19.89 11.67
CA VAL A 69 1.74 -19.02 12.65
C VAL A 69 1.42 -19.81 13.90
N ASP A 70 2.15 -19.57 14.98
CA ASP A 70 1.95 -20.25 16.26
C ASP A 70 0.78 -19.66 17.07
N GLN A 71 0.46 -20.28 18.21
CA GLN A 71 -0.60 -19.82 19.12
C GLN A 71 -0.38 -18.41 19.70
N HIS A 72 0.84 -17.88 19.64
CA HIS A 72 1.18 -16.51 20.07
C HIS A 72 1.22 -15.51 18.89
N GLY A 73 0.88 -15.96 17.67
CA GLY A 73 0.92 -15.16 16.46
C GLY A 73 2.32 -14.91 15.91
N ASN A 74 3.33 -15.67 16.37
CA ASN A 74 4.67 -15.61 15.81
C ASN A 74 4.65 -16.22 14.41
N VAL A 75 5.37 -15.59 13.48
CA VAL A 75 5.42 -16.01 12.07
C VAL A 75 6.84 -16.46 11.79
N GLU A 76 7.00 -17.69 11.31
CA GLU A 76 8.31 -18.22 10.93
C GLU A 76 8.79 -17.61 9.62
N LYS A 77 7.87 -17.55 8.64
CA LYS A 77 8.18 -17.19 7.27
C LYS A 77 7.02 -16.42 6.65
N VAL A 78 7.37 -15.45 5.81
CA VAL A 78 6.40 -14.65 5.06
C VAL A 78 6.68 -14.79 3.57
N GLU A 79 5.62 -14.94 2.79
CA GLU A 79 5.70 -14.91 1.33
C GLU A 79 4.81 -13.80 0.77
N PHE A 80 5.36 -13.05 -0.18
CA PHE A 80 4.60 -12.09 -0.98
C PHE A 80 4.52 -12.63 -2.41
N VAL A 81 3.31 -12.85 -2.89
CA VAL A 81 3.03 -13.51 -4.17
C VAL A 81 2.20 -12.57 -5.04
N VAL A 82 2.62 -12.40 -6.29
CA VAL A 82 1.83 -11.72 -7.33
C VAL A 82 1.54 -12.74 -8.42
N SER A 83 0.27 -13.00 -8.67
CA SER A 83 -0.19 -13.81 -9.79
C SER A 83 -0.96 -12.91 -10.73
N ASP A 84 -0.45 -12.69 -11.93
CA ASP A 84 -1.01 -11.72 -12.86
C ASP A 84 -1.27 -12.38 -14.21
N TRP A 85 -2.40 -13.09 -14.27
CA TRP A 85 -2.90 -13.69 -15.50
C TRP A 85 -3.20 -12.64 -16.59
N LEU A 86 -3.40 -11.36 -16.22
CA LEU A 86 -3.61 -10.27 -17.19
C LEU A 86 -2.38 -9.99 -18.05
N CYS A 87 -1.18 -10.27 -17.52
CA CYS A 87 0.10 -9.93 -18.11
C CYS A 87 0.97 -11.15 -18.44
N GLY A 88 0.41 -12.36 -18.43
CA GLY A 88 1.15 -13.60 -18.71
C GLY A 88 2.08 -14.07 -17.60
N ILE A 89 1.99 -13.48 -16.40
CA ILE A 89 2.76 -13.91 -15.24
C ILE A 89 1.97 -14.94 -14.46
N ILE A 90 2.49 -16.16 -14.42
CA ILE A 90 1.90 -17.25 -13.64
C ILE A 90 2.07 -16.96 -12.15
N HIS A 91 3.28 -16.60 -11.71
CA HIS A 91 3.51 -16.00 -10.40
C HIS A 91 4.91 -15.36 -10.28
N GLY A 92 5.01 -14.29 -9.49
CA GLY A 92 6.24 -13.77 -8.90
C GLY A 92 6.19 -13.89 -7.38
N LYS A 93 7.22 -14.46 -6.76
CA LYS A 93 7.22 -14.81 -5.33
C LYS A 93 8.47 -14.34 -4.61
N PHE A 94 8.28 -13.63 -3.49
CA PHE A 94 9.34 -13.28 -2.54
C PHE A 94 9.14 -14.00 -1.22
N CYS A 95 10.16 -14.72 -0.77
CA CYS A 95 10.18 -15.39 0.51
C CYS A 95 11.07 -14.62 1.49
N MET A 96 10.56 -14.38 2.69
CA MET A 96 11.21 -13.64 3.75
C MET A 96 11.24 -14.47 5.03
N VAL A 97 12.41 -14.57 5.65
CA VAL A 97 12.63 -15.27 6.93
C VAL A 97 13.46 -14.41 7.87
N ILE A 98 13.21 -14.52 9.18
CA ILE A 98 14.04 -13.85 10.19
C ILE A 98 15.25 -14.75 10.49
N THR A 99 16.45 -14.19 10.37
CA THR A 99 17.69 -14.87 10.74
C THR A 99 17.88 -14.85 12.26
N GLU A 100 18.79 -15.71 12.74
CA GLU A 100 19.22 -15.72 14.15
C GLU A 100 19.74 -14.36 14.66
N THR A 101 20.21 -13.52 13.73
CA THR A 101 20.72 -12.17 13.98
C THR A 101 19.65 -11.08 13.93
N ASN A 102 18.36 -11.44 13.88
CA ASN A 102 17.21 -10.52 13.77
C ASN A 102 17.20 -9.67 12.50
N TYR A 103 17.74 -10.18 11.39
CA TYR A 103 17.61 -9.58 10.06
C TYR A 103 16.59 -10.36 9.23
N ILE A 104 15.91 -9.68 8.31
CA ILE A 104 15.10 -10.29 7.27
C ILE A 104 16.03 -10.72 6.14
N ARG A 105 16.13 -12.03 5.93
CA ARG A 105 16.70 -12.57 4.69
C ARG A 105 15.58 -12.64 3.66
N ILE A 106 15.82 -12.06 2.50
CA ILE A 106 14.95 -12.18 1.33
C ILE A 106 15.57 -13.25 0.43
N ASP A 107 14.89 -14.36 0.26
CA ASP A 107 15.32 -15.38 -0.70
C ASP A 107 15.04 -14.86 -2.13
N PRO A 108 15.87 -15.24 -3.12
CA PRO A 108 15.73 -14.75 -4.50
C PRO A 108 14.31 -14.95 -5.05
N CYS A 109 13.84 -13.98 -5.84
CA CYS A 109 12.51 -14.05 -6.42
C CYS A 109 12.41 -15.17 -7.45
N GLU A 110 11.40 -16.03 -7.29
CA GLU A 110 11.01 -17.00 -8.31
C GLU A 110 9.98 -16.35 -9.24
N TRP A 111 10.28 -16.31 -10.53
CA TRP A 111 9.37 -15.83 -11.58
C TRP A 111 9.03 -16.96 -12.52
N VAL A 112 7.74 -17.17 -12.74
CA VAL A 112 7.23 -18.03 -13.80
C VAL A 112 6.38 -17.18 -14.72
N SER A 113 6.87 -16.95 -15.94
CA SER A 113 6.20 -16.15 -16.98
C SER A 113 5.98 -17.00 -18.22
N LEU A 114 4.82 -16.83 -18.86
CA LEU A 114 4.54 -17.35 -20.20
C LEU A 114 4.95 -16.36 -21.30
N ASP A 115 5.20 -15.11 -20.94
CA ASP A 115 5.50 -14.02 -21.87
C ASP A 115 6.94 -13.52 -21.69
N GLU A 116 7.53 -13.00 -22.77
CA GLU A 116 8.96 -12.63 -22.86
C GLU A 116 9.29 -11.27 -22.21
N PHE A 117 8.29 -10.43 -21.92
CA PHE A 117 8.54 -9.09 -21.41
C PHE A 117 8.59 -9.03 -19.87
N LEU A 118 9.69 -9.52 -19.30
CA LEU A 118 10.09 -9.29 -17.92
C LEU A 118 11.40 -8.51 -17.88
N TRP A 119 11.35 -7.24 -17.47
CA TRP A 119 12.53 -6.44 -17.23
C TRP A 119 12.84 -6.40 -15.74
N THR A 120 14.06 -6.80 -15.37
CA THR A 120 14.52 -6.82 -13.98
C THR A 120 15.75 -5.95 -13.81
N LYS A 121 15.83 -5.21 -12.71
CA LYS A 121 17.04 -4.50 -12.31
C LYS A 121 17.21 -4.52 -10.81
N ALA A 122 18.42 -4.86 -10.36
CA ALA A 122 18.83 -4.74 -8.97
C ALA A 122 19.84 -3.61 -8.84
N LYS A 123 19.73 -2.83 -7.75
CA LYS A 123 20.62 -1.72 -7.46
C LYS A 123 20.90 -1.64 -5.96
N ARG A 124 22.17 -1.52 -5.62
CA ARG A 124 22.61 -1.12 -4.28
C ARG A 124 22.82 0.39 -4.23
N SER A 125 22.33 1.02 -3.18
CA SER A 125 22.48 2.45 -2.92
C SER A 125 22.72 2.71 -1.43
N TYR A 126 22.96 3.97 -1.08
CA TYR A 126 23.26 4.39 0.28
C TYR A 126 22.33 5.53 0.67
N ASP A 127 21.78 5.47 1.89
CA ASP A 127 21.04 6.58 2.48
C ASP A 127 21.98 7.70 2.97
N ALA A 128 21.40 8.83 3.39
CA ALA A 128 22.18 9.99 3.85
C ALA A 128 23.05 9.71 5.09
N ARG A 129 22.73 8.65 5.86
CA ARG A 129 23.49 8.19 7.02
C ARG A 129 24.48 7.07 6.67
N GLY A 130 24.66 6.76 5.38
CA GLY A 130 25.52 5.68 4.89
C GLY A 130 24.93 4.28 5.04
N GLY A 131 23.65 4.15 5.38
CA GLY A 131 22.93 2.88 5.43
C GLY A 131 22.76 2.28 4.04
N VAL A 132 23.02 0.98 3.90
CA VAL A 132 22.86 0.28 2.62
C VAL A 132 21.38 0.04 2.35
N MET A 133 20.96 0.37 1.13
CA MET A 133 19.64 0.05 0.58
C MET A 133 19.79 -0.76 -0.69
N ASP A 134 19.23 -1.97 -0.68
CA ASP A 134 19.17 -2.85 -1.85
C ASP A 134 17.76 -2.77 -2.44
N THR A 135 17.66 -2.36 -3.70
CA THR A 135 16.39 -2.24 -4.42
C THR A 135 16.38 -3.18 -5.62
N THR A 136 15.36 -4.00 -5.74
CA THR A 136 15.10 -4.83 -6.92
C THR A 136 13.75 -4.46 -7.50
N VAL A 137 13.71 -4.22 -8.81
CA VAL A 137 12.49 -3.88 -9.54
C VAL A 137 12.27 -4.86 -10.68
N HIS A 138 11.01 -5.23 -10.87
CA HIS A 138 10.53 -6.10 -11.93
C HIS A 138 9.37 -5.42 -12.63
N LEU A 139 9.60 -4.98 -13.86
CA LEU A 139 8.58 -4.42 -14.73
C LEU A 139 8.14 -5.50 -15.72
N TYR A 140 6.83 -5.67 -15.88
CA TYR A 140 6.29 -6.72 -16.72
C TYR A 140 4.99 -6.33 -17.42
N GLY A 141 4.57 -7.14 -18.39
CA GLY A 141 3.34 -6.96 -19.16
C GLY A 141 3.57 -6.35 -20.55
N SER A 142 2.53 -5.80 -21.13
CA SER A 142 2.46 -5.29 -22.51
C SER A 142 2.23 -3.77 -22.57
N GLU A 143 1.93 -3.23 -23.75
CA GLU A 143 1.64 -1.79 -23.88
C GLU A 143 0.37 -1.37 -23.15
N SER A 144 -0.69 -2.18 -23.22
CA SER A 144 -1.99 -1.84 -22.65
C SER A 144 -2.10 -2.21 -21.17
N LYS A 145 -1.28 -3.14 -20.68
CA LYS A 145 -1.30 -3.65 -19.31
C LYS A 145 0.11 -3.80 -18.78
N ARG A 146 0.44 -3.16 -17.68
CA ARG A 146 1.78 -3.22 -17.09
C ARG A 146 1.69 -3.43 -15.60
N GLY A 147 2.63 -4.19 -15.07
CA GLY A 147 2.86 -4.31 -13.64
C GLY A 147 4.29 -3.94 -13.28
N LEU A 148 4.45 -3.35 -12.11
CA LEU A 148 5.75 -3.10 -11.49
C LEU A 148 5.74 -3.70 -10.09
N LEU A 149 6.71 -4.56 -9.82
CA LEU A 149 6.98 -5.09 -8.49
C LEU A 149 8.34 -4.57 -8.02
N ALA A 150 8.34 -3.82 -6.92
CA ALA A 150 9.54 -3.24 -6.33
C ALA A 150 9.75 -3.81 -4.94
N VAL A 151 10.99 -4.22 -4.63
CA VAL A 151 11.41 -4.67 -3.32
C VAL A 151 12.59 -3.82 -2.89
N GLU A 152 12.47 -3.13 -1.76
CA GLU A 152 13.53 -2.34 -1.16
C GLU A 152 13.83 -2.86 0.23
N SER A 153 15.09 -3.22 0.48
CA SER A 153 15.60 -3.65 1.79
C SER A 153 16.55 -2.60 2.34
N LYS A 154 16.23 -2.07 3.52
CA LYS A 154 17.11 -1.17 4.27
C LYS A 154 17.79 -1.96 5.39
N LYS A 155 19.12 -2.10 5.30
CA LYS A 155 19.96 -2.85 6.25
C LYS A 155 19.46 -4.28 6.57
N ASN A 156 18.61 -4.87 5.72
CA ASN A 156 17.91 -6.11 5.99
C ASN A 156 17.09 -6.11 7.29
N THR A 157 16.71 -4.96 7.84
CA THR A 157 15.83 -4.88 9.03
C THR A 157 14.42 -4.43 8.67
N VAL A 158 14.31 -3.65 7.60
CA VAL A 158 13.04 -3.18 7.05
C VAL A 158 13.01 -3.49 5.57
N VAL A 159 11.99 -4.22 5.13
CA VAL A 159 11.75 -4.56 3.73
C VAL A 159 10.43 -3.97 3.31
N THR A 160 10.40 -3.26 2.18
CA THR A 160 9.18 -2.76 1.55
C THR A 160 9.00 -3.47 0.23
N VAL A 161 7.84 -4.09 0.03
CA VAL A 161 7.41 -4.68 -1.23
C VAL A 161 6.23 -3.88 -1.75
N ALA A 162 6.34 -3.33 -2.95
CA ALA A 162 5.28 -2.56 -3.59
C ALA A 162 4.93 -3.17 -4.93
N HIS A 163 3.65 -3.47 -5.12
CA HIS A 163 3.09 -3.87 -6.39
C HIS A 163 2.25 -2.73 -6.95
N TYR A 164 2.47 -2.42 -8.22
CA TYR A 164 1.69 -1.45 -8.99
C TYR A 164 1.14 -2.15 -10.21
N PHE A 165 -0.12 -1.90 -10.51
CA PHE A 165 -0.82 -2.45 -11.66
C PHE A 165 -1.46 -1.34 -12.46
N VAL A 166 -1.31 -1.37 -13.79
CA VAL A 166 -1.94 -0.44 -14.72
C VAL A 166 -2.58 -1.23 -15.84
N LYS A 167 -3.86 -0.95 -16.12
CA LYS A 167 -4.56 -1.36 -17.34
C LYS A 167 -5.13 -0.13 -18.02
N THR A 168 -4.78 0.02 -19.28
CA THR A 168 -5.25 1.06 -20.18
C THR A 168 -6.12 0.44 -21.25
N SER A 169 -7.22 1.09 -21.56
CA SER A 169 -8.10 0.71 -22.64
C SER A 169 -7.48 1.23 -23.92
N GLY A 170 -6.99 0.33 -24.77
CA GLY A 170 -6.41 0.69 -26.06
C GLY A 170 -7.38 1.57 -26.85
N THR A 171 -6.85 2.59 -27.52
CA THR A 171 -7.59 3.43 -28.46
C THR A 171 -7.79 2.67 -29.78
N SER A 172 -8.52 1.56 -29.76
CA SER A 172 -9.03 1.03 -31.03
C SER A 172 -10.19 1.92 -31.47
N PHE A 173 -10.13 2.42 -32.71
CA PHE A 173 -11.08 3.38 -33.30
C PHE A 173 -12.54 2.90 -33.33
N CYS A 174 -12.81 1.66 -32.94
CA CYS A 174 -14.13 1.06 -32.84
C CYS A 174 -14.39 0.63 -31.40
N ARG A 175 -14.99 1.51 -30.59
CA ARG A 175 -15.48 1.27 -29.21
C ARG A 175 -14.40 0.90 -28.18
N SER A 176 -13.75 1.89 -27.58
CA SER A 176 -13.07 1.72 -26.30
C SER A 176 -14.12 1.60 -25.16
N THR A 177 -14.50 0.38 -24.81
CA THR A 177 -15.42 0.09 -23.69
C THR A 177 -14.70 -0.29 -22.40
N GLY A 178 -13.37 -0.33 -22.39
CA GLY A 178 -12.60 -0.75 -21.23
C GLY A 178 -12.52 0.34 -20.15
N THR A 179 -12.31 -0.11 -18.91
CA THR A 179 -12.06 0.78 -17.77
C THR A 179 -10.55 0.96 -17.61
N ASN A 180 -10.10 2.22 -17.63
CA ASN A 180 -8.74 2.57 -17.24
C ASN A 180 -8.61 2.42 -15.72
N ILE A 181 -7.63 1.63 -15.28
CA ILE A 181 -7.40 1.39 -13.86
C ILE A 181 -5.91 1.37 -13.55
N ALA A 182 -5.58 1.95 -12.40
CA ALA A 182 -4.24 1.99 -11.87
C ALA A 182 -4.32 1.83 -10.36
N LEU A 183 -3.67 0.80 -9.82
CA LEU A 183 -3.74 0.41 -8.42
C LEU A 183 -2.34 0.16 -7.86
N SER A 184 -2.20 0.28 -6.55
CA SER A 184 -1.01 -0.19 -5.84
C SER A 184 -1.34 -0.87 -4.51
N VAL A 185 -0.54 -1.85 -4.13
CA VAL A 185 -0.46 -2.39 -2.77
C VAL A 185 0.98 -2.33 -2.30
N VAL A 186 1.17 -1.91 -1.06
CA VAL A 186 2.50 -1.81 -0.44
C VAL A 186 2.50 -2.59 0.86
N ALA A 187 3.39 -3.55 0.99
CA ALA A 187 3.63 -4.28 2.24
C ALA A 187 5.00 -3.88 2.81
N LYS A 188 5.04 -3.56 4.09
CA LYS A 188 6.23 -3.25 4.86
C LYS A 188 6.43 -4.33 5.90
N PHE A 189 7.64 -4.85 5.97
CA PHE A 189 8.08 -5.89 6.88
C PHE A 189 9.21 -5.33 7.73
N GLY A 190 9.05 -5.38 9.04
CA GLY A 190 10.09 -5.07 10.01
C GLY A 190 10.35 -6.28 10.90
N VAL A 191 11.44 -6.21 11.66
CA VAL A 191 11.71 -7.16 12.75
C VAL A 191 11.73 -6.43 14.07
N SER A 192 10.96 -6.94 15.03
CA SER A 192 10.97 -6.46 16.40
C SER A 192 10.96 -7.66 17.35
N ASN A 193 11.97 -7.76 18.21
CA ASN A 193 12.14 -8.86 19.16
C ASN A 193 12.08 -10.26 18.51
N GLY A 194 12.72 -10.43 17.34
CA GLY A 194 12.72 -11.71 16.60
C GLY A 194 11.40 -12.06 15.94
N LYS A 195 10.46 -11.12 15.82
CA LYS A 195 9.15 -11.33 15.21
C LYS A 195 8.94 -10.38 14.05
N PHE A 196 8.16 -10.82 13.06
CA PHE A 196 7.74 -9.97 11.95
C PHE A 196 6.75 -8.90 12.44
N GLU A 197 7.04 -7.64 12.13
CA GLU A 197 6.05 -6.57 12.13
C GLU A 197 5.62 -6.34 10.68
N ILE A 198 4.36 -6.62 10.36
CA ILE A 198 3.85 -6.52 8.99
C ILE A 198 2.80 -5.42 8.92
N ARG A 199 2.95 -4.50 7.96
CA ARG A 199 1.97 -3.46 7.65
C ARG A 199 1.67 -3.50 6.17
N VAL A 200 0.40 -3.55 5.80
CA VAL A 200 -0.04 -3.52 4.41
C VAL A 200 -0.86 -2.27 4.19
N GLU A 201 -0.55 -1.55 3.13
CA GLU A 201 -1.22 -0.35 2.67
C GLU A 201 -1.85 -0.63 1.30
N GLY A 202 -3.07 -0.12 1.11
CA GLY A 202 -3.84 -0.27 -0.12
C GLY A 202 -4.96 -1.32 -0.03
N PRO A 203 -5.58 -1.66 -1.18
CA PRO A 203 -5.25 -1.14 -2.51
C PRO A 203 -5.54 0.35 -2.63
N GLU A 204 -4.61 1.10 -3.23
CA GLU A 204 -4.76 2.53 -3.48
C GLU A 204 -4.93 2.78 -4.98
N GLN A 205 -5.90 3.62 -5.35
CA GLN A 205 -6.12 4.02 -6.73
C GLN A 205 -5.24 5.21 -7.11
N HIS A 206 -4.68 5.16 -8.32
CA HIS A 206 -3.85 6.21 -8.89
C HIS A 206 -4.41 6.67 -10.23
N PRO A 207 -4.10 7.91 -10.66
CA PRO A 207 -4.21 8.28 -12.05
C PRO A 207 -3.31 7.37 -12.91
N VAL A 208 -3.85 6.81 -13.99
CA VAL A 208 -3.09 5.95 -14.91
C VAL A 208 -1.80 6.60 -15.40
N SER A 209 -1.87 7.88 -15.79
CA SER A 209 -0.70 8.64 -16.25
C SER A 209 0.40 8.76 -15.18
N ALA A 210 0.02 8.81 -13.90
CA ALA A 210 0.98 8.92 -12.80
C ALA A 210 1.76 7.62 -12.59
N LEU A 211 1.11 6.46 -12.70
CA LEU A 211 1.82 5.17 -12.63
C LEU A 211 2.62 4.87 -13.90
N LEU A 212 2.13 5.23 -15.09
CA LEU A 212 2.92 5.10 -16.32
C LEU A 212 4.20 5.92 -16.24
N PHE A 213 4.12 7.16 -15.73
CA PHE A 213 5.31 7.99 -15.47
C PHE A 213 6.27 7.32 -14.49
N LEU A 214 5.76 6.77 -13.38
CA LEU A 214 6.57 6.00 -12.43
C LEU A 214 7.29 4.84 -13.12
N PHE A 215 6.59 4.09 -13.98
CA PHE A 215 7.16 2.91 -14.65
C PHE A 215 8.28 3.30 -15.61
N ASP A 216 8.09 4.37 -16.39
CA ASP A 216 9.10 4.86 -17.31
C ASP A 216 10.35 5.39 -16.58
N GLU A 217 10.16 6.12 -15.47
CA GLU A 217 11.28 6.59 -14.63
C GLU A 217 12.04 5.46 -13.95
N VAL A 218 11.32 4.44 -13.44
CA VAL A 218 11.93 3.24 -12.85
C VAL A 218 12.71 2.47 -13.92
N ARG A 219 12.15 2.28 -15.12
CA ARG A 219 12.84 1.62 -16.24
C ARG A 219 14.11 2.38 -16.64
N ARG A 220 14.03 3.70 -16.73
CA ARG A 220 15.15 4.57 -17.12
C ARG A 220 16.28 4.56 -16.07
N THR A 221 15.94 4.71 -14.80
CA THR A 221 16.94 4.91 -13.73
C THR A 221 17.34 3.61 -13.02
N GLY A 222 16.45 2.63 -12.98
CA GLY A 222 16.54 1.47 -12.09
C GLY A 222 16.40 1.81 -10.60
N ILE A 223 15.86 2.99 -10.29
CA ILE A 223 15.59 3.43 -8.93
C ILE A 223 14.07 3.43 -8.79
N TRP A 224 13.58 2.92 -7.67
CA TRP A 224 12.19 3.05 -7.30
C TRP A 224 12.07 3.87 -6.02
N LYS A 225 11.12 4.81 -6.01
CA LYS A 225 10.65 5.49 -4.80
C LYS A 225 9.16 5.75 -4.95
N PRO A 226 8.35 5.63 -3.90
CA PRO A 226 6.94 5.99 -3.96
C PRO A 226 6.69 7.42 -4.47
N THR A 227 7.58 8.37 -4.14
CA THR A 227 7.49 9.77 -4.56
C THR A 227 7.76 10.01 -6.05
N MET A 228 8.21 9.00 -6.81
CA MET A 228 8.30 9.12 -8.26
C MET A 228 6.91 9.10 -8.92
N CYS A 229 5.89 8.59 -8.24
CA CYS A 229 4.51 8.74 -8.67
C CYS A 229 4.02 10.17 -8.33
N PRO A 230 3.65 11.01 -9.32
CA PRO A 230 3.20 12.38 -9.08
C PRO A 230 1.99 12.47 -8.14
N HIS A 231 1.12 11.46 -8.17
CA HIS A 231 -0.04 11.36 -7.29
C HIS A 231 0.39 11.14 -5.82
N CYS A 232 1.31 10.21 -5.57
CA CYS A 232 1.83 9.93 -4.23
C CYS A 232 2.64 11.12 -3.68
N ASP A 233 3.47 11.76 -4.51
CA ASP A 233 4.22 12.95 -4.09
C ASP A 233 3.28 14.08 -3.65
N HIS A 234 2.22 14.33 -4.43
CA HIS A 234 1.23 15.34 -4.08
C HIS A 234 0.47 15.01 -2.78
N LYS A 235 0.00 13.76 -2.62
CA LYS A 235 -0.64 13.31 -1.38
C LYS A 235 0.28 13.47 -0.16
N ARG A 236 1.59 13.20 -0.31
CA ARG A 236 2.58 13.40 0.76
C ARG A 236 2.78 14.88 1.10
N ARG A 237 2.90 15.75 0.09
CA ARG A 237 3.01 17.21 0.30
C ARG A 237 1.78 17.81 0.97
N GLY A 238 0.59 17.27 0.70
CA GLY A 238 -0.64 17.68 1.39
C GLY A 238 -0.70 17.27 2.86
N LYS A 239 -0.07 16.14 3.24
CA LYS A 239 -0.01 15.64 4.63
C LYS A 239 0.99 16.39 5.52
N LEU A 240 1.92 17.16 4.94
CA LEU A 240 2.91 17.97 5.67
C LEU A 240 2.28 19.05 6.57
N PHE A 241 0.98 19.35 6.45
CA PHE A 241 0.31 20.29 7.35
C PHE A 241 -0.09 19.68 8.72
N TRP A 242 -0.05 18.35 8.88
CA TRP A 242 -0.43 17.73 10.17
C TRP A 242 0.53 16.70 10.77
N GLN A 243 1.51 16.15 10.05
CA GLN A 243 2.56 15.32 10.67
C GLN A 243 3.89 15.47 9.93
N SER A 244 4.85 16.14 10.57
CA SER A 244 6.26 16.10 10.18
C SER A 244 6.84 14.75 10.56
N GLU A 245 6.71 13.75 9.69
CA GLU A 245 7.61 12.60 9.71
C GLU A 245 8.75 12.90 8.73
N SER A 246 9.82 13.48 9.26
CA SER A 246 11.13 13.43 8.64
C SER A 246 11.52 11.96 8.45
N GLU A 247 12.19 11.65 7.34
CA GLU A 247 12.77 10.34 7.01
C GLU A 247 13.95 9.95 7.92
N ASP A 248 13.95 10.44 9.17
CA ASP A 248 15.14 10.54 10.01
C ASP A 248 14.87 10.39 11.53
N SER A 249 13.89 9.57 11.93
CA SER A 249 13.66 9.27 13.36
C SER A 249 13.97 7.82 13.71
N ASP A 250 15.21 7.60 14.18
CA ASP A 250 15.57 6.53 15.11
C ASP A 250 15.27 7.03 16.53
N SER A 251 14.41 6.34 17.32
CA SER A 251 14.66 5.95 18.73
C SER A 251 13.39 5.67 19.55
N VAL A 252 13.29 4.44 20.07
CA VAL A 252 13.11 4.03 21.49
C VAL A 252 12.03 4.70 22.37
N SER A 253 11.16 3.83 22.92
CA SER A 253 10.39 3.90 24.18
C SER A 253 9.76 5.24 24.61
N ILE A 254 8.43 5.32 24.52
CA ILE A 254 7.60 6.37 25.11
C ILE A 254 7.69 6.32 26.66
N PRO A 255 8.15 7.37 27.36
CA PRO A 255 7.83 7.55 28.77
C PRO A 255 6.42 8.11 28.88
N VAL A 256 5.62 7.46 29.74
CA VAL A 256 4.28 7.89 30.16
C VAL A 256 4.33 9.35 30.68
N PRO A 257 3.56 10.29 30.13
CA PRO A 257 3.48 11.63 30.71
C PRO A 257 2.74 11.57 32.05
N THR A 258 3.51 11.74 33.11
CA THR A 258 3.01 11.87 34.48
C THR A 258 2.17 13.14 34.59
N ARG A 259 1.00 12.95 35.18
CA ARG A 259 -0.01 13.93 35.55
C ARG A 259 0.58 15.09 36.36
N ALA A 260 0.53 16.32 35.83
CA ALA A 260 0.62 17.55 36.62
C ALA A 260 -0.24 18.66 35.98
N THR A 261 -1.36 18.98 36.63
CA THR A 261 -2.23 20.14 36.40
C THR A 261 -1.81 21.29 37.36
N PRO A 262 -2.46 22.48 37.39
CA PRO A 262 -2.75 23.45 36.32
C PRO A 262 -2.54 24.93 36.78
N ARG A 263 -2.50 25.91 35.85
CA ARG A 263 -3.13 27.23 36.11
C ARG A 263 -3.43 28.00 34.82
N ASN A 264 -4.73 28.22 34.60
CA ASN A 264 -5.32 29.25 33.75
C ASN A 264 -5.19 29.11 32.22
N ALA A 265 -5.88 28.12 31.65
CA ALA A 265 -6.48 28.25 30.34
C ALA A 265 -7.88 27.61 30.38
N ARG A 266 -8.95 28.42 30.42
CA ARG A 266 -10.31 27.94 30.18
C ARG A 266 -10.43 27.62 28.69
N GLY A 267 -9.97 26.44 28.29
CA GLY A 267 -10.29 25.85 27.00
C GLY A 267 -11.67 25.20 27.08
N VAL A 268 -12.64 25.74 26.36
CA VAL A 268 -13.95 25.09 26.18
C VAL A 268 -13.75 23.90 25.25
N SER A 269 -13.77 22.70 25.80
CA SER A 269 -13.84 21.44 25.05
C SER A 269 -15.27 21.25 24.53
N ASN A 270 -15.52 21.60 23.27
CA ASN A 270 -16.73 21.19 22.59
C ASN A 270 -16.42 20.00 21.67
N GLY A 271 -16.85 18.81 22.10
CA GLY A 271 -16.67 17.52 21.42
C GLY A 271 -17.40 17.39 20.08
N GLY A 272 -16.99 18.18 19.09
CA GLY A 272 -17.20 17.87 17.67
C GLY A 272 -18.64 17.93 17.16
N ARG A 273 -19.44 18.93 17.53
CA ARG A 273 -20.76 19.13 16.90
C ARG A 273 -21.14 20.61 16.74
N PHE A 274 -20.61 21.25 15.71
CA PHE A 274 -21.24 22.42 15.11
C PHE A 274 -21.31 22.24 13.59
N ARG A 275 -22.51 22.34 13.01
CA ARG A 275 -22.71 22.55 11.57
C ARG A 275 -22.85 24.05 11.34
N GLY A 276 -21.85 24.67 10.73
CA GLY A 276 -21.94 26.05 10.24
C GLY A 276 -22.31 26.07 8.75
N ASN A 277 -23.14 27.02 8.33
CA ASN A 277 -23.54 27.22 6.93
C ASN A 277 -22.59 28.14 6.14
N GLY A 278 -21.37 28.35 6.64
CA GLY A 278 -20.33 29.11 5.93
C GLY A 278 -20.43 30.64 6.01
N ASN A 279 -21.42 31.22 6.71
CA ASN A 279 -21.63 32.68 6.75
C ASN A 279 -21.27 33.35 8.09
N GLY A 280 -20.49 32.71 8.96
CA GLY A 280 -19.86 33.37 10.12
C GLY A 280 -20.76 33.70 11.31
N ASN A 281 -22.00 33.20 11.38
CA ASN A 281 -22.86 33.34 12.57
C ASN A 281 -23.09 31.98 13.27
N ILE A 282 -23.00 31.98 14.61
CA ILE A 282 -23.23 30.82 15.47
C ILE A 282 -24.60 30.97 16.14
N TYR A 283 -25.43 29.93 16.11
CA TYR A 283 -26.69 29.89 16.83
C TYR A 283 -26.49 29.19 18.18
N GLU A 284 -26.89 29.86 19.26
CA GLU A 284 -27.06 29.23 20.57
C GLU A 284 -28.45 29.62 21.11
N ASN A 285 -29.32 28.63 21.30
CA ASN A 285 -30.64 28.73 21.95
C ASN A 285 -31.52 29.96 21.60
N ASN A 286 -31.99 30.05 20.35
CA ASN A 286 -33.07 30.95 19.91
C ASN A 286 -32.92 32.46 20.21
N ILE A 287 -31.73 32.95 20.52
CA ILE A 287 -31.49 34.39 20.70
C ILE A 287 -30.35 34.83 19.78
N MET A 288 -30.66 35.70 18.81
CA MET A 288 -29.64 36.32 17.95
C MET A 288 -28.88 37.40 18.71
N VAL A 289 -27.57 37.24 18.84
CA VAL A 289 -26.67 38.28 19.37
C VAL A 289 -25.76 38.78 18.25
N PHE A 290 -25.89 40.05 17.87
CA PHE A 290 -25.00 40.72 16.93
C PHE A 290 -23.87 41.42 17.67
N LYS A 291 -22.61 41.17 17.28
CA LYS A 291 -21.47 42.00 17.70
C LYS A 291 -21.39 43.24 16.81
N ARG A 292 -21.52 44.43 17.42
CA ARG A 292 -21.14 45.69 16.77
C ARG A 292 -19.62 45.84 16.73
N ARG A 293 -19.13 46.42 15.63
CA ARG A 293 -17.73 46.79 15.40
C ARG A 293 -17.28 47.89 16.34
#